data_AF-A0A7X7DK55-F1
#
_entry.id   AF-A0A7X7DK55-F1
#
_cell.length_a   1.000
_cell.length_b   1.000
_cell.length_c   1.000
_cell.angle_alpha   90.00
_cell.angle_beta   90.00
_cell.angle_gamma   90.00
#
_symmetry.space_group_name_H-M   'P 1'
#
loop_
_entity.id
_entity.type
_entity.pdbx_description
1 polymer ?
#
loop_
_entity_poly.entity_id
_entity_poly.type
_entity_poly.pdbx_seq_one_letter_code
_entity_poly.pdbx_strand_id
1 'polypeptide(L)'
;MIAVWYGVDPQDDRYLSISPYAYTANNPILFKDPNGEEIWIYYQDADGNEQKMQYTSGMKYEGDNQFVGSVVSNLNKMASTELGSQLLNPLISSENTFDFTNTFYEDQNGNDVKDVLRFDEYEGGGGRIDAGALLAGMDASQALGSTAHELFHGYQTENGQGGGSIMNEVEAYMFEYSLQNEYEFKSENFAFGSTIPLGRNNEAGKLWEQSFNNLYTSDKFSTPDFVNAVKSFKAGSLKNGTGLYSNHSLQRANQKKSMIARFYPLIR
;
A
#
# COMPACT_ATOMS: atom_id res chain seq x y z
N MET A 1 -2.06 17.70 -31.45
CA MET A 1 -3.40 17.08 -31.35
C MET A 1 -4.19 17.89 -30.35
N ILE A 2 -5.38 18.36 -30.74
CA ILE A 2 -6.25 19.21 -29.92
C ILE A 2 -7.23 18.26 -29.21
N ALA A 3 -7.24 18.25 -27.88
CA ALA A 3 -8.16 17.43 -27.09
C ALA A 3 -9.46 18.24 -26.87
N VAL A 4 -10.43 18.04 -27.76
CA VAL A 4 -11.75 18.69 -27.75
C VAL A 4 -12.81 17.62 -28.03
N TRP A 5 -13.96 17.72 -27.37
CA TRP A 5 -15.10 16.84 -27.63
C TRP A 5 -15.67 17.05 -29.04
N TYR A 6 -16.10 15.96 -29.69
CA TYR A 6 -16.74 16.00 -31.01
C TYR A 6 -18.22 16.44 -30.98
N GLY A 7 -18.77 16.70 -29.79
CA GLY A 7 -20.15 17.14 -29.57
C GLY A 7 -20.27 18.03 -28.32
N VAL A 8 -21.44 18.67 -28.17
CA VAL A 8 -21.76 19.55 -27.03
C VAL A 8 -21.96 18.73 -25.75
N ASP A 9 -21.36 19.18 -24.64
CA ASP A 9 -21.51 18.57 -23.31
C ASP A 9 -23.00 18.49 -22.87
N PRO A 10 -23.53 17.32 -22.47
CA PRO A 10 -24.90 17.16 -21.99
C PRO A 10 -25.27 17.97 -20.73
N GLN A 11 -24.28 18.55 -20.03
CA GLN A 11 -24.47 19.40 -18.85
C GLN A 11 -24.12 20.88 -19.08
N ASP A 12 -23.98 21.32 -20.34
CA ASP A 12 -23.63 22.70 -20.72
C ASP A 12 -24.50 23.76 -20.02
N ASP A 13 -25.80 23.50 -19.87
CA ASP A 13 -26.76 24.42 -19.23
C ASP A 13 -26.47 24.73 -17.74
N ARG A 14 -25.59 23.96 -17.08
CA ARG A 14 -25.24 24.20 -15.66
C ARG A 14 -23.99 25.06 -15.46
N TYR A 15 -23.20 25.31 -16.51
CA TYR A 15 -21.88 25.95 -16.39
C TYR A 15 -21.65 27.03 -17.45
N LEU A 16 -22.47 28.09 -17.39
CA LEU A 16 -22.48 29.23 -18.32
C LEU A 16 -21.13 29.96 -18.55
N SER A 17 -20.10 29.69 -17.73
CA SER A 17 -18.77 30.32 -17.81
C SER A 17 -17.68 29.44 -18.42
N ILE A 18 -17.98 28.19 -18.79
CA ILE A 18 -17.03 27.23 -19.34
C ILE A 18 -17.51 26.84 -20.74
N SER A 19 -16.57 26.73 -21.69
CA SER A 19 -16.93 26.31 -23.05
C SER A 19 -17.45 24.87 -23.05
N PRO A 20 -18.54 24.54 -23.76
CA PRO A 20 -19.08 23.17 -23.89
C PRO A 20 -18.12 22.15 -24.51
N TYR A 21 -16.96 22.61 -24.96
CA TYR A 21 -15.92 21.84 -25.62
C TYR A 21 -14.64 21.72 -24.80
N ALA A 22 -14.60 22.26 -23.57
CA ALA A 22 -13.42 22.27 -22.71
C ALA A 22 -13.24 20.92 -21.98
N TYR A 23 -12.16 20.21 -22.28
CA TYR A 23 -11.74 19.02 -21.53
C TYR A 23 -11.18 19.42 -20.16
N THR A 24 -11.68 18.84 -19.06
CA THR A 24 -11.20 19.04 -17.67
C THR A 24 -11.19 20.49 -17.19
N ALA A 25 -12.08 21.36 -17.72
CA ALA A 25 -12.04 22.80 -17.47
C ALA A 25 -10.63 23.42 -17.70
N ASN A 26 -9.86 22.90 -18.65
CA ASN A 26 -8.46 23.24 -18.94
C ASN A 26 -7.45 22.96 -17.81
N ASN A 27 -7.78 22.12 -16.81
CA ASN A 27 -6.86 21.71 -15.76
C ASN A 27 -6.88 20.19 -15.51
N PRO A 28 -6.19 19.40 -16.36
CA PRO A 28 -6.18 17.94 -16.28
C PRO A 28 -5.36 17.38 -15.11
N ILE A 29 -4.76 18.25 -14.29
CA ILE A 29 -4.07 17.86 -13.05
C ILE A 29 -5.05 17.81 -11.87
N LEU A 30 -6.09 18.64 -11.88
CA LEU A 30 -7.01 18.81 -10.74
C LEU A 30 -8.38 18.14 -10.93
N PHE A 31 -8.85 18.02 -12.17
CA PHE A 31 -10.18 17.49 -12.47
C PHE A 31 -10.06 16.33 -13.46
N LYS A 32 -10.10 15.10 -12.93
CA LYS A 32 -10.27 13.86 -13.70
C LYS A 32 -11.74 13.46 -13.61
N ASP A 33 -12.40 13.26 -14.75
CA ASP A 33 -13.76 12.74 -14.82
C ASP A 33 -13.69 11.19 -14.86
N PRO A 34 -14.43 10.46 -14.01
CA PRO A 34 -14.12 9.14 -13.50
C PRO A 34 -14.93 8.05 -14.20
N ASN A 35 -14.31 6.96 -14.66
CA ASN A 35 -15.06 5.75 -15.05
C ASN A 35 -14.16 4.49 -15.03
N GLY A 36 -13.43 4.28 -13.92
CA GLY A 36 -12.69 3.03 -13.68
C GLY A 36 -11.58 3.22 -12.64
N GLU A 37 -11.96 3.55 -11.39
CA GLU A 37 -11.01 4.06 -10.38
C GLU A 37 -11.30 3.54 -8.96
N GLU A 38 -10.86 2.34 -8.56
CA GLU A 38 -11.51 1.69 -7.39
C GLU A 38 -10.59 0.88 -6.47
N ILE A 39 -10.39 1.40 -5.24
CA ILE A 39 -10.14 0.55 -4.06
C ILE A 39 -11.51 0.21 -3.48
N TRP A 40 -11.82 -1.09 -3.41
CA TRP A 40 -13.09 -1.57 -2.86
C TRP A 40 -12.91 -2.15 -1.47
N ILE A 41 -13.93 -1.96 -0.63
CA ILE A 41 -14.01 -2.52 0.71
C ILE A 41 -15.22 -3.45 0.74
N TYR A 42 -14.98 -4.75 0.79
CA TYR A 42 -15.99 -5.80 0.92
C TYR A 42 -16.10 -6.22 2.38
N TYR A 43 -17.33 -6.34 2.88
CA TYR A 43 -17.57 -6.68 4.28
C TYR A 43 -18.94 -7.34 4.47
N GLN A 44 -19.16 -7.97 5.61
CA GLN A 44 -20.48 -8.42 6.04
C GLN A 44 -21.09 -7.39 6.99
N ASP A 45 -22.35 -7.01 6.77
CA ASP A 45 -23.11 -6.18 7.69
C ASP A 45 -23.54 -6.95 8.96
N ALA A 46 -24.23 -6.27 9.88
CA ALA A 46 -24.66 -6.85 11.15
C ALA A 46 -25.62 -8.05 10.98
N ASP A 47 -26.30 -8.14 9.84
CA ASP A 47 -27.23 -9.22 9.50
C ASP A 47 -26.53 -10.36 8.72
N GLY A 48 -25.22 -10.23 8.46
CA GLY A 48 -24.41 -11.21 7.74
C GLY A 48 -24.52 -11.12 6.22
N ASN A 49 -25.12 -10.05 5.68
CA ASN A 49 -25.19 -9.87 4.23
C ASN A 49 -23.89 -9.26 3.71
N GLU A 50 -23.46 -9.71 2.53
CA GLU A 50 -22.31 -9.12 1.84
C GLU A 50 -22.63 -7.71 1.34
N GLN A 51 -21.75 -6.78 1.67
CA GLN A 51 -21.79 -5.38 1.29
C GLN A 51 -20.47 -4.99 0.65
N LYS A 52 -20.50 -3.92 -0.15
CA LYS A 52 -19.28 -3.29 -0.68
C LYS A 52 -19.36 -1.77 -0.66
N MET A 53 -18.22 -1.13 -0.41
CA MET A 53 -18.05 0.32 -0.46
C MET A 53 -16.83 0.67 -1.30
N GLN A 54 -16.99 1.63 -2.21
CA GLN A 54 -15.86 2.21 -2.93
C GLN A 54 -15.18 3.25 -2.03
N TYR A 55 -13.86 3.16 -1.91
CA TYR A 55 -13.08 4.18 -1.25
C TYR A 55 -12.80 5.36 -2.18
N THR A 56 -12.92 6.58 -1.65
CA THR A 56 -12.43 7.80 -2.29
C THR A 56 -11.50 8.52 -1.32
N SER A 57 -10.37 9.03 -1.83
CA SER A 57 -9.36 9.70 -1.01
C SER A 57 -9.97 10.83 -0.17
N GLY A 58 -9.75 10.78 1.15
CA GLY A 58 -10.25 11.78 2.10
C GLY A 58 -11.74 11.65 2.44
N MET A 59 -12.43 10.60 1.97
CA MET A 59 -13.85 10.42 2.30
C MET A 59 -14.06 10.28 3.80
N LYS A 60 -15.19 10.81 4.29
CA LYS A 60 -15.66 10.57 5.65
C LYS A 60 -16.60 9.38 5.64
N TYR A 61 -16.28 8.37 6.46
CA TYR A 61 -17.18 7.24 6.70
C TYR A 61 -18.19 7.62 7.79
N GLU A 62 -19.49 7.60 7.46
CA GLU A 62 -20.60 7.93 8.38
C GLU A 62 -21.35 6.67 8.87
N GLY A 63 -20.93 5.48 8.45
CA GLY A 63 -21.53 4.23 8.91
C GLY A 63 -20.96 3.76 10.25
N ASP A 64 -21.47 2.64 10.74
CA ASP A 64 -21.12 2.05 12.04
C ASP A 64 -20.28 0.77 11.94
N ASN A 65 -19.98 0.28 10.72
CA ASN A 65 -19.17 -0.91 10.55
C ASN A 65 -17.69 -0.63 10.89
N GLN A 66 -17.22 -1.26 11.96
CA GLN A 66 -15.86 -1.06 12.48
C GLN A 66 -14.77 -1.41 11.44
N PHE A 67 -14.97 -2.46 10.64
CA PHE A 67 -13.99 -2.84 9.62
C PHE A 67 -13.84 -1.77 8.55
N VAL A 68 -14.97 -1.32 8.00
CA VAL A 68 -14.98 -0.24 6.99
C VAL A 68 -14.36 1.03 7.56
N GLY A 69 -14.73 1.40 8.80
CA GLY A 69 -14.14 2.56 9.50
C GLY A 69 -12.62 2.44 9.64
N SER A 70 -12.10 1.28 10.02
CA SER A 70 -10.65 1.02 10.14
C SER A 70 -9.94 1.14 8.79
N VAL A 71 -10.47 0.52 7.73
CA VAL A 71 -9.88 0.57 6.39
C VAL A 71 -9.87 2.01 5.87
N VAL A 72 -11.02 2.72 5.89
CA VAL A 72 -11.11 4.12 5.46
C VAL A 72 -10.17 5.01 6.26
N SER A 73 -10.07 4.80 7.58
CA SER A 73 -9.13 5.55 8.42
C SER A 73 -7.69 5.35 7.98
N ASN A 74 -7.23 4.11 7.78
CA ASN A 74 -5.85 3.83 7.38
C ASN A 74 -5.55 4.35 5.97
N LEU A 75 -6.46 4.18 5.01
CA LEU A 75 -6.32 4.74 3.66
C LEU A 75 -6.24 6.28 3.69
N ASN A 76 -7.05 6.95 4.51
CA ASN A 76 -6.97 8.40 4.68
C ASN A 76 -5.66 8.86 5.35
N LYS A 77 -5.14 8.10 6.32
CA LYS A 77 -3.82 8.38 6.91
C LYS A 77 -2.73 8.29 5.84
N MET A 78 -2.74 7.25 5.02
CA MET A 78 -1.83 7.13 3.87
C MET A 78 -2.01 8.28 2.87
N ALA A 79 -3.25 8.63 2.50
CA ALA A 79 -3.51 9.75 1.60
C ALA A 79 -3.04 11.10 2.17
N SER A 80 -2.92 11.23 3.50
CA SER A 80 -2.39 12.44 4.11
C SER A 80 -0.86 12.54 4.04
N THR A 81 -0.14 11.47 3.68
CA THR A 81 1.32 11.46 3.44
C THR A 81 1.65 11.60 1.95
N GLU A 82 2.83 12.16 1.65
CA GLU A 82 3.36 12.22 0.29
C GLU A 82 3.65 10.83 -0.25
N LEU A 83 4.29 9.97 0.55
CA LEU A 83 4.58 8.58 0.17
C LEU A 83 3.30 7.79 -0.09
N GLY A 84 2.31 7.92 0.80
CA GLY A 84 1.04 7.22 0.68
C GLY A 84 0.23 7.70 -0.52
N SER A 85 0.18 9.01 -0.78
CA SER A 85 -0.44 9.54 -2.00
C SER A 85 0.25 9.05 -3.28
N GLN A 86 1.59 9.01 -3.30
CA GLN A 86 2.35 8.49 -4.46
C GLN A 86 2.04 7.02 -4.76
N LEU A 87 1.70 6.23 -3.73
CA LEU A 87 1.29 4.83 -3.89
C LEU A 87 -0.21 4.70 -4.23
N LEU A 88 -1.08 5.42 -3.53
CA LEU A 88 -2.53 5.29 -3.70
C LEU A 88 -3.00 5.79 -5.06
N ASN A 89 -2.46 6.91 -5.55
CA ASN A 89 -2.87 7.50 -6.82
C ASN A 89 -2.83 6.52 -8.01
N PRO A 90 -1.71 5.81 -8.28
CA PRO A 90 -1.66 4.84 -9.38
C PRO A 90 -2.61 3.66 -9.16
N LEU A 91 -2.80 3.18 -7.93
CA LEU A 91 -3.72 2.07 -7.63
C LEU A 91 -5.18 2.46 -7.82
N ILE A 92 -5.56 3.64 -7.28
CA ILE A 92 -6.91 4.20 -7.47
C ILE A 92 -7.17 4.47 -8.95
N SER A 93 -6.16 4.84 -9.74
CA SER A 93 -6.33 5.09 -11.18
C SER A 93 -6.18 3.85 -12.07
N SER A 94 -5.98 2.66 -11.48
CA SER A 94 -5.79 1.41 -12.23
C SER A 94 -7.11 0.88 -12.77
N GLU A 95 -7.04 0.15 -13.88
CA GLU A 95 -8.16 -0.67 -14.37
C GLU A 95 -8.39 -1.93 -13.51
N ASN A 96 -7.42 -2.28 -12.65
CA ASN A 96 -7.49 -3.38 -11.70
C ASN A 96 -8.04 -2.93 -10.34
N THR A 97 -8.61 -3.87 -9.58
CA THR A 97 -9.12 -3.59 -8.23
C THR A 97 -8.19 -4.08 -7.13
N PHE A 98 -8.21 -3.37 -6.01
CA PHE A 98 -7.47 -3.71 -4.79
C PHE A 98 -8.45 -3.80 -3.64
N ASP A 99 -8.87 -5.02 -3.32
CA ASP A 99 -10.08 -5.29 -2.56
C ASP A 99 -9.75 -5.61 -1.10
N PHE A 100 -10.21 -4.78 -0.16
CA PHE A 100 -10.15 -5.11 1.26
C PHE A 100 -11.31 -6.02 1.65
N THR A 101 -11.01 -7.06 2.44
CA THR A 101 -12.01 -8.00 2.96
C THR A 101 -11.85 -8.17 4.47
N ASN A 102 -12.94 -8.41 5.19
CA ASN A 102 -12.92 -8.64 6.64
C ASN A 102 -12.51 -10.08 7.03
N THR A 103 -11.97 -10.85 6.08
CA THR A 103 -11.47 -12.22 6.28
C THR A 103 -10.08 -12.22 6.89
N PHE A 104 -9.78 -13.23 7.70
CA PHE A 104 -8.45 -13.46 8.22
C PHE A 104 -7.62 -14.26 7.23
N TYR A 105 -6.31 -14.03 7.23
CA TYR A 105 -5.39 -14.99 6.65
C TYR A 105 -5.39 -16.28 7.49
N GLU A 106 -5.52 -17.43 6.84
CA GLU A 106 -5.44 -18.74 7.48
C GLU A 106 -4.03 -19.35 7.33
N ASP A 107 -3.46 -19.84 8.43
CA ASP A 107 -2.20 -20.59 8.39
C ASP A 107 -2.34 -21.94 7.65
N GLN A 108 -1.24 -22.69 7.53
CA GLN A 108 -1.24 -24.00 6.85
C GLN A 108 -2.18 -25.05 7.49
N ASN A 109 -2.64 -24.81 8.72
CA ASN A 109 -3.57 -25.67 9.44
C ASN A 109 -5.02 -25.15 9.39
N GLY A 110 -5.29 -24.04 8.69
CA GLY A 110 -6.60 -23.40 8.62
C GLY A 110 -6.95 -22.54 9.82
N ASN A 111 -5.96 -22.10 10.62
CA ASN A 111 -6.21 -21.21 11.76
C ASN A 111 -6.08 -19.75 11.35
N ASP A 112 -7.03 -18.91 11.77
CA ASP A 112 -6.94 -17.45 11.64
C ASP A 112 -5.67 -16.90 12.29
N VAL A 113 -4.89 -16.17 11.49
CA VAL A 113 -3.78 -15.35 11.95
C VAL A 113 -4.28 -13.93 12.19
N LYS A 114 -4.26 -13.52 13.46
CA LYS A 114 -4.99 -12.31 13.93
C LYS A 114 -4.15 -11.04 14.01
N ASP A 115 -2.90 -11.10 13.59
CA ASP A 115 -1.93 -10.01 13.70
C ASP A 115 -1.26 -9.66 12.36
N VAL A 116 -1.78 -10.19 11.24
CA VAL A 116 -1.29 -9.90 9.89
C VAL A 116 -2.43 -9.55 8.94
N LEU A 117 -2.16 -8.64 8.01
CA LEU A 117 -2.92 -8.53 6.77
C LEU A 117 -2.21 -9.39 5.72
N ARG A 118 -2.90 -9.75 4.63
CA ARG A 118 -2.27 -10.46 3.51
C ARG A 118 -2.84 -10.06 2.17
N PHE A 119 -1.97 -9.70 1.24
CA PHE A 119 -2.29 -9.50 -0.16
C PHE A 119 -2.22 -10.81 -0.96
N ASP A 120 -3.27 -11.10 -1.72
CA ASP A 120 -3.35 -12.19 -2.70
C ASP A 120 -3.68 -11.61 -4.08
N GLU A 121 -2.82 -11.92 -5.06
CA GLU A 121 -2.99 -11.47 -6.44
C GLU A 121 -4.17 -12.15 -7.14
N TYR A 122 -4.92 -11.39 -7.93
CA TYR A 122 -5.86 -11.97 -8.88
C TYR A 122 -5.15 -12.37 -10.17
N GLU A 123 -5.63 -13.43 -10.84
CA GLU A 123 -5.07 -13.91 -12.11
C GLU A 123 -5.12 -12.84 -13.22
N GLY A 124 -6.11 -11.93 -13.17
CA GLY A 124 -6.33 -10.86 -14.15
C GLY A 124 -5.66 -9.52 -13.84
N GLY A 125 -4.93 -9.39 -12.73
CA GLY A 125 -4.41 -8.11 -12.23
C GLY A 125 -5.18 -7.60 -11.02
N GLY A 126 -4.52 -6.75 -10.21
CA GLY A 126 -5.04 -6.35 -8.90
C GLY A 126 -4.89 -7.43 -7.84
N GLY A 127 -5.72 -7.37 -6.81
CA GLY A 127 -5.73 -8.42 -5.78
C GLY A 127 -6.63 -8.11 -4.59
N ARG A 128 -6.67 -9.06 -3.67
CA ARG A 128 -7.43 -9.00 -2.42
C ARG A 128 -6.49 -8.82 -1.24
N ILE A 129 -6.88 -8.02 -0.27
CA ILE A 129 -6.26 -7.91 1.05
C ILE A 129 -7.19 -8.55 2.07
N ASP A 130 -6.77 -9.68 2.63
CA ASP A 130 -7.39 -10.29 3.81
C ASP A 130 -7.03 -9.43 5.03
N ALA A 131 -7.99 -8.62 5.50
CA ALA A 131 -7.78 -7.56 6.49
C ALA A 131 -8.57 -7.73 7.79
N GLY A 132 -8.98 -8.96 8.11
CA GLY A 132 -9.67 -9.31 9.35
C GLY A 132 -8.89 -8.92 10.61
N ALA A 133 -7.55 -8.90 10.57
CA ALA A 133 -6.72 -8.49 11.70
C ALA A 133 -6.93 -7.02 12.13
N LEU A 134 -7.48 -6.15 11.26
CA LEU A 134 -7.90 -4.79 11.63
C LEU A 134 -9.02 -4.78 12.68
N LEU A 135 -9.74 -5.89 12.86
CA LEU A 135 -10.75 -6.09 13.90
C LEU A 135 -10.19 -6.74 15.17
N ALA A 136 -8.95 -7.25 15.13
CA ALA A 136 -8.38 -8.08 16.18
C ALA A 136 -7.49 -7.31 17.18
N GLY A 137 -7.58 -5.98 17.21
CA GLY A 137 -6.91 -5.15 18.21
C GLY A 137 -5.48 -4.74 17.86
N MET A 138 -5.12 -4.70 16.57
CA MET A 138 -3.90 -4.03 16.12
C MET A 138 -3.85 -2.60 16.65
N ASP A 139 -2.67 -2.16 17.11
CA ASP A 139 -2.48 -0.75 17.43
C ASP A 139 -2.53 0.11 16.16
N ALA A 140 -2.73 1.41 16.33
CA ALA A 140 -2.97 2.32 15.20
C ALA A 140 -1.77 2.45 14.25
N SER A 141 -0.53 2.31 14.74
CA SER A 141 0.68 2.38 13.90
C SER A 141 0.88 1.06 13.16
N GLN A 142 0.69 -0.08 13.84
CA GLN A 142 0.69 -1.41 13.20
C GLN A 142 -0.38 -1.50 12.11
N ALA A 143 -1.61 -1.11 12.39
CA ALA A 143 -2.71 -1.17 11.42
C ALA A 143 -2.42 -0.32 10.17
N LEU A 144 -1.87 0.89 10.35
CA LEU A 144 -1.43 1.74 9.25
C LEU A 144 -0.30 1.08 8.45
N GLY A 145 0.71 0.57 9.14
CA GLY A 145 1.88 -0.06 8.55
C GLY A 145 1.51 -1.29 7.72
N SER A 146 0.75 -2.23 8.29
CA SER A 146 0.28 -3.42 7.59
C SER A 146 -0.61 -3.08 6.40
N THR A 147 -1.47 -2.06 6.50
CA THR A 147 -2.27 -1.60 5.35
C THR A 147 -1.38 -1.10 4.21
N ALA A 148 -0.36 -0.30 4.55
CA ALA A 148 0.61 0.22 3.58
C ALA A 148 1.49 -0.88 2.97
N HIS A 149 1.88 -1.87 3.77
CA HIS A 149 2.64 -3.04 3.36
C HIS A 149 1.92 -3.83 2.26
N GLU A 150 0.67 -4.24 2.53
CA GLU A 150 -0.11 -5.03 1.57
C GLU A 150 -0.46 -4.26 0.30
N LEU A 151 -0.75 -2.96 0.41
CA LEU A 151 -0.97 -2.13 -0.77
C LEU A 151 0.32 -1.93 -1.59
N PHE A 152 1.50 -2.02 -0.98
CA PHE A 152 2.77 -2.04 -1.71
C PHE A 152 2.93 -3.31 -2.54
N HIS A 153 2.45 -4.46 -2.06
CA HIS A 153 2.35 -5.67 -2.89
C HIS A 153 1.36 -5.49 -4.05
N GLY A 154 0.24 -4.80 -3.82
CA GLY A 154 -0.65 -4.34 -4.89
C GLY A 154 0.08 -3.50 -5.93
N TYR A 155 0.88 -2.52 -5.51
CA TYR A 155 1.70 -1.70 -6.39
C TYR A 155 2.76 -2.49 -7.16
N GLN A 156 3.41 -3.46 -6.51
CA GLN A 156 4.35 -4.36 -7.19
C GLN A 156 3.66 -5.18 -8.28
N THR A 157 2.47 -5.69 -7.99
CA THR A 157 1.64 -6.47 -8.92
C THR A 157 1.21 -5.63 -10.11
N GLU A 158 0.69 -4.42 -9.86
CA GLU A 158 0.30 -3.46 -10.90
C GLU A 158 1.47 -3.10 -11.83
N ASN A 159 2.70 -3.14 -11.32
CA ASN A 159 3.92 -2.89 -12.10
C ASN A 159 4.55 -4.16 -12.69
N GLY A 160 3.83 -5.28 -12.71
CA GLY A 160 4.27 -6.57 -13.27
C GLY A 160 5.32 -7.30 -12.46
N GLN A 161 5.56 -6.89 -11.21
CA GLN A 161 6.55 -7.45 -10.29
C GLN A 161 5.95 -8.18 -9.09
N GLY A 162 4.70 -8.64 -9.21
CA GLY A 162 4.04 -9.47 -8.21
C GLY A 162 4.73 -10.83 -7.98
N GLY A 163 4.24 -11.50 -6.95
CA GLY A 163 4.57 -12.82 -6.46
C GLY A 163 5.53 -12.77 -5.28
N GLY A 164 5.31 -13.63 -4.28
CA GLY A 164 6.15 -13.67 -3.07
C GLY A 164 7.65 -13.85 -3.37
N SER A 165 8.45 -12.90 -2.88
CA SER A 165 9.93 -12.92 -2.90
C SER A 165 10.50 -12.03 -1.81
N ILE A 166 11.73 -12.32 -1.37
CA ILE A 166 12.41 -11.47 -0.38
C ILE A 166 12.61 -10.04 -0.90
N MET A 167 12.86 -9.87 -2.19
CA MET A 167 12.92 -8.54 -2.80
C MET A 167 11.62 -7.77 -2.59
N ASN A 168 10.46 -8.41 -2.77
CA ASN A 168 9.19 -7.71 -2.57
C ASN A 168 8.94 -7.34 -1.10
N GLU A 169 9.20 -8.27 -0.18
CA GLU A 169 9.08 -8.02 1.27
C GLU A 169 9.96 -6.87 1.74
N VAL A 170 11.22 -6.83 1.29
CA VAL A 170 12.15 -5.76 1.67
C VAL A 170 11.66 -4.41 1.18
N GLU A 171 11.14 -4.31 -0.04
CA GLU A 171 10.55 -3.07 -0.55
C GLU A 171 9.29 -2.65 0.22
N ALA A 172 8.40 -3.60 0.52
CA ALA A 172 7.18 -3.35 1.27
C ALA A 172 7.48 -2.89 2.71
N TYR A 173 8.42 -3.53 3.39
CA TYR A 173 8.88 -3.09 4.72
C TYR A 173 9.56 -1.72 4.70
N MET A 174 10.32 -1.42 3.66
CA MET A 174 10.90 -0.09 3.48
C MET A 174 9.82 0.98 3.30
N PHE A 175 8.80 0.70 2.48
CA PHE A 175 7.67 1.60 2.29
C PHE A 175 6.86 1.78 3.58
N GLU A 176 6.50 0.68 4.25
CA GLU A 176 5.80 0.64 5.53
C GLU A 176 6.51 1.53 6.56
N TYR A 177 7.79 1.27 6.80
CA TYR A 177 8.57 2.01 7.79
C TYR A 177 8.62 3.51 7.45
N SER A 178 8.84 3.84 6.18
CA SER A 178 8.96 5.24 5.74
C SER A 178 7.63 5.98 5.86
N LEU A 179 6.53 5.35 5.48
CA LEU A 179 5.19 5.92 5.57
C LEU A 179 4.73 6.11 7.03
N GLN A 180 5.02 5.14 7.91
CA GLN A 180 4.74 5.27 9.34
C GLN A 180 5.49 6.48 9.92
N ASN A 181 6.79 6.60 9.66
CA ASN A 181 7.59 7.72 10.16
C ASN A 181 7.11 9.07 9.60
N GLU A 182 6.78 9.15 8.31
CA GLU A 182 6.23 10.38 7.71
C GLU A 182 4.91 10.78 8.40
N TYR A 183 3.99 9.82 8.58
CA TYR A 183 2.71 10.08 9.22
C TYR A 183 2.87 10.51 10.69
N GLU A 184 3.71 9.81 11.45
CA GLU A 184 3.98 10.12 12.87
C GLU A 184 4.57 11.52 13.02
N PHE A 185 5.51 11.90 12.16
CA PHE A 185 6.07 13.25 12.14
C PHE A 185 5.02 14.32 11.81
N LYS A 186 4.18 14.10 10.79
CA LYS A 186 3.14 15.05 10.38
C LYS A 186 1.99 15.18 11.38
N SER A 187 1.70 14.11 12.12
CA SER A 187 0.61 14.07 13.10
C SER A 187 1.03 14.45 14.51
N GLU A 188 2.32 14.75 14.73
CA GLU A 188 2.93 14.99 16.05
C GLU A 188 2.68 13.84 17.05
N ASN A 189 2.35 12.65 16.54
CA ASN A 189 2.01 11.48 17.33
C ASN A 189 3.16 10.47 17.29
N PHE A 190 4.18 10.72 18.11
CA PHE A 190 5.38 9.89 18.17
C PHE A 190 5.07 8.56 18.85
N ALA A 191 5.00 7.48 18.06
CA ALA A 191 4.87 6.12 18.58
C ALA A 191 6.25 5.54 18.98
N PHE A 192 6.24 4.42 19.70
CA PHE A 192 7.46 3.70 20.04
C PHE A 192 8.06 3.05 18.79
N GLY A 193 9.38 3.11 18.64
CA GLY A 193 10.10 2.77 17.41
C GLY A 193 9.81 1.37 16.85
N SER A 194 9.78 1.29 15.51
CA SER A 194 9.50 0.05 14.76
C SER A 194 10.66 -0.95 14.79
N THR A 195 10.33 -2.24 14.80
CA THR A 195 11.30 -3.35 14.75
C THR A 195 11.73 -3.73 13.33
N ILE A 196 11.12 -3.13 12.29
CA ILE A 196 11.45 -3.38 10.87
C ILE A 196 12.97 -3.26 10.59
N PRO A 197 13.65 -2.16 10.96
CA PRO A 197 15.07 -2.01 10.64
C PRO A 197 15.96 -2.95 11.46
N LEU A 198 15.46 -3.53 12.55
CA LEU A 198 16.28 -4.26 13.51
C LEU A 198 16.72 -5.62 12.99
N GLY A 199 17.98 -5.94 13.30
CA GLY A 199 18.65 -7.17 12.96
C GLY A 199 18.78 -8.11 14.15
N ARG A 200 18.96 -9.39 13.85
CA ARG A 200 19.36 -10.40 14.81
C ARG A 200 20.80 -10.15 15.25
N ASN A 201 21.15 -10.67 16.42
CA ASN A 201 22.53 -10.63 16.93
C ASN A 201 23.44 -11.63 16.19
N ASN A 202 23.67 -11.42 14.89
CA ASN A 202 24.57 -12.17 14.03
C ASN A 202 25.11 -11.27 12.90
N GLU A 203 26.02 -11.79 12.07
CA GLU A 203 26.64 -11.02 10.98
C GLU A 203 25.61 -10.55 9.93
N ALA A 204 24.66 -11.41 9.57
CA ALA A 204 23.60 -11.05 8.64
C ALA A 204 22.68 -9.96 9.21
N GLY A 205 22.43 -9.95 10.51
CA GLY A 205 21.61 -8.93 11.17
C GLY A 205 22.26 -7.57 11.17
N LYS A 206 23.58 -7.50 11.40
CA LYS A 206 24.35 -6.26 11.26
C LYS A 206 24.31 -5.73 9.82
N LEU A 207 24.47 -6.63 8.84
CA LEU A 207 24.40 -6.27 7.42
C LEU A 207 22.99 -5.78 7.03
N TRP A 208 21.94 -6.42 7.56
CA TRP A 208 20.55 -6.00 7.40
C TRP A 208 20.33 -4.59 7.95
N GLU A 209 20.63 -4.36 9.22
CA GLU A 209 20.47 -3.06 9.89
C GLU A 209 21.21 -1.95 9.15
N GLN A 210 22.49 -2.19 8.82
CA GLN A 210 23.30 -1.20 8.11
C GLN A 210 22.72 -0.88 6.73
N SER A 211 22.36 -1.91 5.95
CA SER A 211 21.82 -1.72 4.60
C SER A 211 20.48 -1.02 4.63
N PHE A 212 19.58 -1.41 5.54
CA PHE A 212 18.26 -0.79 5.71
C PHE A 212 18.40 0.69 6.11
N ASN A 213 19.24 0.99 7.10
CA ASN A 213 19.45 2.37 7.55
C ASN A 213 20.11 3.25 6.48
N ASN A 214 21.08 2.72 5.73
CA ASN A 214 21.67 3.42 4.58
C ASN A 214 20.60 3.74 3.53
N LEU A 215 19.74 2.77 3.21
CA LEU A 215 18.67 2.95 2.23
C LEU A 215 17.62 3.96 2.71
N TYR A 216 17.24 3.93 3.99
CA TYR A 216 16.23 4.82 4.56
C TYR A 216 16.71 6.28 4.64
N THR A 217 17.96 6.49 5.05
CA THR A 217 18.51 7.83 5.31
C THR A 217 19.13 8.49 4.08
N SER A 218 19.26 7.78 2.95
CA SER A 218 19.85 8.34 1.73
C SER A 218 18.83 9.12 0.90
N ASP A 219 19.28 10.22 0.31
CA ASP A 219 18.51 11.00 -0.67
C ASP A 219 18.19 10.21 -1.96
N LYS A 220 18.97 9.16 -2.26
CA LYS A 220 18.86 8.39 -3.50
C LYS A 220 18.92 6.89 -3.25
N PHE A 221 18.21 6.14 -4.08
CA PHE A 221 18.23 4.69 -4.03
C PHE A 221 19.63 4.11 -4.31
N SER A 222 20.09 3.22 -3.43
CA SER A 222 21.38 2.53 -3.55
C SER A 222 21.15 1.07 -3.91
N THR A 223 21.50 0.68 -5.14
CA THR A 223 21.41 -0.73 -5.58
C THR A 223 22.29 -1.66 -4.73
N PRO A 224 23.55 -1.32 -4.37
CA PRO A 224 24.38 -2.17 -3.51
C PRO A 224 23.77 -2.41 -2.13
N ASP A 225 23.29 -1.36 -1.45
CA ASP A 225 22.66 -1.52 -0.13
C ASP A 225 21.36 -2.32 -0.25
N PHE A 226 20.56 -2.10 -1.29
CA PHE A 226 19.33 -2.86 -1.50
C PHE A 226 19.61 -4.35 -1.73
N VAL A 227 20.60 -4.69 -2.55
CA VAL A 227 21.04 -6.09 -2.75
C VAL A 227 21.53 -6.71 -1.45
N ASN A 228 22.25 -5.97 -0.62
CA ASN A 228 22.69 -6.44 0.69
C ASN A 228 21.51 -6.66 1.65
N ALA A 229 20.54 -5.75 1.68
CA ALA A 229 19.32 -5.89 2.47
C ALA A 229 18.56 -7.17 2.07
N VAL A 230 18.31 -7.38 0.77
CA VAL A 230 17.65 -8.59 0.25
C VAL A 230 18.41 -9.87 0.60
N LYS A 231 19.73 -9.91 0.42
CA LYS A 231 20.54 -11.10 0.73
C LYS A 231 20.60 -11.42 2.21
N SER A 232 20.63 -10.38 3.06
CA SER A 232 20.77 -10.53 4.50
C SER A 232 19.43 -10.77 5.21
N PHE A 233 18.30 -10.36 4.64
CA PHE A 233 16.97 -10.38 5.27
C PHE A 233 16.62 -11.70 5.97
N LYS A 234 16.74 -12.84 5.28
CA LYS A 234 16.30 -14.13 5.85
C LYS A 234 17.04 -14.51 7.14
N ALA A 235 18.35 -14.33 7.16
CA ALA A 235 19.20 -14.68 8.30
C ALA A 235 19.37 -13.52 9.30
N GLY A 236 19.12 -12.30 8.84
CA GLY A 236 19.46 -11.07 9.53
C GLY A 236 18.27 -10.32 10.10
N SER A 237 17.14 -10.22 9.43
CA SER A 237 16.00 -9.43 9.90
C SER A 237 15.28 -10.09 11.08
N LEU A 238 14.87 -9.27 12.06
CA LEU A 238 13.93 -9.69 13.10
C LEU A 238 12.55 -10.04 12.53
N LYS A 239 12.15 -9.45 11.39
CA LYS A 239 10.87 -9.74 10.74
C LYS A 239 10.76 -11.16 10.21
N ASN A 240 11.88 -11.82 9.90
CA ASN A 240 11.88 -13.25 9.58
C ASN A 240 12.04 -14.16 10.82
N GLY A 241 11.85 -13.65 12.05
CA GLY A 241 12.19 -14.34 13.31
C GLY A 241 11.58 -15.74 13.44
N THR A 242 10.34 -15.91 12.96
CA THR A 242 9.58 -17.17 12.94
C THR A 242 9.93 -18.08 11.75
N GLY A 243 10.72 -17.57 10.80
CA GLY A 243 11.08 -18.27 9.57
C GLY A 243 10.02 -18.22 8.47
N LEU A 244 8.99 -17.36 8.59
CA LEU A 244 7.91 -17.17 7.61
C LEU A 244 8.42 -17.06 6.16
N TYR A 245 9.51 -16.34 5.96
CA TYR A 245 10.08 -16.06 4.64
C TYR A 245 11.19 -17.02 4.22
N SER A 246 11.47 -18.07 5.00
CA SER A 246 12.63 -18.95 4.79
C SER A 246 12.61 -19.65 3.42
N ASN A 247 11.43 -19.97 2.93
CA ASN A 247 11.25 -20.69 1.65
C ASN A 247 11.06 -19.76 0.44
N HIS A 248 10.98 -18.44 0.64
CA HIS A 248 10.79 -17.49 -0.46
C HIS A 248 12.05 -17.38 -1.34
N SER A 249 11.89 -17.27 -2.65
CA SER A 249 13.02 -16.92 -3.52
C SER A 249 13.55 -15.52 -3.16
N LEU A 250 14.86 -15.26 -3.37
CA LEU A 250 15.38 -13.90 -3.15
C LEU A 250 14.76 -12.90 -4.12
N GLN A 251 14.59 -13.32 -5.37
CA GLN A 251 14.08 -12.52 -6.47
C GLN A 251 13.45 -13.45 -7.50
N ARG A 252 12.38 -12.98 -8.15
CA ARG A 252 11.66 -13.66 -9.22
C ARG A 252 12.10 -13.17 -10.58
N ALA A 253 11.83 -13.95 -11.63
CA ALA A 253 12.25 -13.62 -12.99
C ALA A 253 11.63 -12.33 -13.53
N ASN A 254 10.43 -11.96 -13.10
CA ASN A 254 9.72 -10.75 -13.48
C ASN A 254 10.21 -9.48 -12.74
N GLN A 255 10.96 -9.62 -11.66
CA GLN A 255 11.45 -8.49 -10.87
C GLN A 255 12.72 -7.92 -11.52
N LYS A 256 12.57 -6.89 -12.35
CA LYS A 256 13.66 -6.31 -13.16
C LYS A 256 14.25 -5.02 -12.60
N LYS A 257 13.51 -4.32 -11.76
CA LYS A 257 13.92 -3.06 -11.13
C LYS A 257 13.33 -2.97 -9.73
N SER A 258 13.88 -2.11 -8.88
CA SER A 258 13.30 -1.92 -7.56
C SER A 258 12.09 -0.97 -7.62
N MET A 259 10.96 -1.36 -7.03
CA MET A 259 9.77 -0.51 -6.96
C MET A 259 9.96 0.63 -5.95
N ILE A 260 10.60 0.36 -4.81
CA ILE A 260 10.81 1.38 -3.76
C ILE A 260 11.68 2.54 -4.25
N ALA A 261 12.54 2.31 -5.26
CA ALA A 261 13.40 3.34 -5.82
C ALA A 261 12.65 4.59 -6.32
N ARG A 262 11.38 4.47 -6.72
CA ARG A 262 10.54 5.60 -7.18
C ARG A 262 10.07 6.52 -6.07
N PHE A 263 10.11 6.06 -4.82
CA PHE A 263 9.61 6.79 -3.66
C PHE A 263 10.68 7.66 -3.00
N TYR A 264 11.93 7.61 -3.47
CA TYR A 264 13.04 8.36 -2.88
C TYR A 264 12.88 9.89 -3.04
N PRO A 265 13.31 10.69 -2.04
CA PRO A 265 13.82 10.26 -0.73
C PRO A 265 12.71 9.65 0.16
N LEU A 266 13.10 8.73 1.05
CA LEU A 266 12.17 8.03 1.94
C LEU A 266 11.84 8.79 3.23
N ILE A 267 12.65 9.79 3.59
CA ILE A 267 12.36 10.76 4.65
C ILE A 267 11.78 12.01 3.99
N ARG A 268 10.65 12.49 4.50
CA ARG A 268 9.91 13.67 4.02
C ARG A 268 9.78 14.72 5.13
#